data_AF-A0A3E1D7L7-F1
#
_entry.id   AF-A0A3E1D7L7-F1
#
_cell.length_a   1.000
_cell.length_b   1.000
_cell.length_c   1.000
_cell.angle_alpha   90.00
_cell.angle_beta   90.00
_cell.angle_gamma   90.00
#
_symmetry.space_group_name_H-M   'P 1'
#
loop_
_entity.id
_entity.type
_entity.pdbx_description
1 polymer ?
#
loop_
_entity_poly.entity_id
_entity_poly.type
_entity_poly.pdbx_seq_one_letter_code
_entity_poly.pdbx_strand_id
1 'polypeptide(L)'
;MVSTSQPLLPPKIDPIVFDQVSNALYGNQWLEVDYKNATGKQTSTRVMPLGLAQQGPRMYLVCRFDGYDNERSLALHRILSARASTLTFERPKDFNLKQYDDDGHFGYGDGQRVRLSFRIEKEAGLHLLESPLSADQTVVELEDAYEITATVVDSAILEWWLRGFGESISGIIYVGR
;
A
#
# COMPACT_ATOMS: atom_id res chain seq x y z
N MET A 1 18.34 4.83 0.27
CA MET A 1 17.99 3.44 0.63
C MET A 1 17.91 2.63 -0.66
N VAL A 2 18.57 1.47 -0.73
CA VAL A 2 18.49 0.55 -1.89
C VAL A 2 17.29 -0.36 -1.68
N SER A 3 16.45 -0.55 -2.70
CA SER A 3 15.28 -1.43 -2.61
C SER A 3 15.72 -2.89 -2.49
N THR A 4 15.12 -3.65 -1.58
CA THR A 4 15.40 -5.09 -1.39
C THR A 4 14.62 -6.00 -2.34
N SER A 5 13.72 -5.42 -3.16
CA SER A 5 12.96 -6.13 -4.19
C SER A 5 13.62 -6.03 -5.56
N GLN A 6 13.32 -6.99 -6.46
CA GLN A 6 13.70 -6.94 -7.87
C GLN A 6 13.43 -5.54 -8.45
N PRO A 7 14.44 -4.85 -9.02
CA PRO A 7 14.24 -3.53 -9.61
C PRO A 7 13.31 -3.66 -10.81
N LEU A 8 12.27 -2.82 -10.81
CA LEU A 8 11.31 -2.70 -11.90
C LEU A 8 11.40 -1.30 -12.50
N LEU A 9 11.19 -1.21 -13.80
CA LEU A 9 11.09 0.09 -14.47
C LEU A 9 9.77 0.78 -14.09
N PRO A 10 9.75 2.11 -13.95
CA PRO A 10 8.53 2.86 -13.69
C PRO A 10 7.53 2.70 -14.84
N PRO A 11 6.24 2.49 -14.53
CA PRO A 11 5.22 2.51 -15.55
C PRO A 11 5.12 3.91 -16.14
N LYS A 12 4.78 3.99 -17.42
CA LYS A 12 4.53 5.28 -18.07
C LYS A 12 3.31 5.93 -17.44
N ILE A 13 3.48 7.17 -16.99
CA ILE A 13 2.39 8.04 -16.55
C ILE A 13 2.22 9.09 -17.64
N ASP A 14 0.97 9.32 -18.05
CA ASP A 14 0.67 10.41 -18.98
C ASP A 14 1.00 11.76 -18.30
N PRO A 15 1.87 12.61 -18.87
CA PRO A 15 2.20 13.90 -18.30
C PRO A 15 0.97 14.77 -18.05
N ILE A 16 -0.05 14.71 -18.91
CA ILE A 16 -1.29 15.48 -18.75
C ILE A 16 -2.04 15.01 -17.50
N VAL A 17 -2.09 13.69 -17.26
CA VAL A 17 -2.71 13.14 -16.05
C VAL A 17 -1.97 13.63 -14.81
N PHE A 18 -0.64 13.57 -14.83
CA PHE A 18 0.17 14.03 -13.70
C PHE A 18 -0.02 15.52 -13.40
N ASP A 19 -0.05 16.37 -14.44
CA ASP A 19 -0.28 17.80 -14.30
C ASP A 19 -1.68 18.10 -13.74
N GLN A 20 -2.72 17.43 -14.25
CA GLN A 20 -4.09 17.63 -13.78
C GLN A 20 -4.27 17.19 -12.32
N VAL A 21 -3.67 16.06 -11.93
CA VAL A 21 -3.66 15.60 -10.54
C VAL A 21 -2.92 16.59 -9.64
N SER A 22 -1.76 17.07 -10.07
CA SER A 22 -0.93 18.02 -9.31
C SER A 22 -1.64 19.36 -9.10
N ASN A 23 -2.27 19.88 -10.15
CA ASN A 23 -3.07 21.11 -10.09
C ASN A 23 -4.26 20.96 -9.14
N ALA A 24 -4.98 19.83 -9.22
CA ALA A 24 -6.12 19.57 -8.36
C ALA A 24 -5.72 19.44 -6.88
N LEU A 25 -4.58 18.81 -6.59
CA LEU A 25 -4.00 18.75 -5.23
C LEU A 25 -3.62 20.14 -4.71
N TYR A 26 -2.95 20.94 -5.54
CA TYR A 26 -2.53 22.29 -5.15
C TYR A 26 -3.74 23.20 -4.85
N GLY A 27 -4.79 23.12 -5.68
CA GLY A 27 -5.99 23.94 -5.55
C GLY A 27 -7.06 23.40 -4.60
N ASN A 28 -6.87 22.23 -3.99
CA ASN A 28 -7.93 21.45 -3.34
C ASN A 28 -9.20 21.37 -4.21
N GLN A 29 -9.02 21.02 -5.48
CA GLN A 29 -10.08 20.91 -6.48
C GLN A 29 -10.49 19.46 -6.68
N TRP A 30 -11.79 19.24 -6.87
CA TRP A 30 -12.28 17.94 -7.29
C TRP A 30 -11.63 17.53 -8.61
N LEU A 31 -11.32 16.24 -8.73
CA LEU A 31 -10.70 15.68 -9.92
C LEU A 31 -11.67 14.70 -10.57
N GLU A 32 -12.01 14.94 -11.83
CA GLU A 32 -12.70 13.97 -12.67
C GLU A 32 -11.67 13.01 -13.25
N VAL A 33 -11.91 11.71 -13.11
CA VAL A 33 -10.98 10.66 -13.55
C VAL A 33 -11.70 9.55 -14.32
N ASP A 34 -11.10 9.14 -15.43
CA ASP A 34 -11.39 7.86 -16.07
C ASP A 34 -10.35 6.84 -15.59
N TYR A 35 -10.77 5.84 -14.82
CA TYR A 35 -9.87 4.88 -14.22
C TYR A 35 -10.09 3.47 -14.75
N LYS A 36 -9.01 2.76 -15.09
CA LYS A 36 -9.05 1.33 -15.45
C LYS A 36 -8.42 0.50 -14.33
N ASN A 37 -9.23 -0.31 -13.65
CA ASN A 37 -8.74 -1.14 -12.56
C ASN A 37 -7.87 -2.32 -13.07
N ALA A 38 -7.29 -3.09 -12.14
CA ALA A 38 -6.44 -4.24 -12.47
C ALA A 38 -7.16 -5.35 -13.28
N THR A 39 -8.48 -5.47 -13.14
CA THR A 39 -9.30 -6.45 -13.89
C THR A 39 -9.74 -5.93 -15.25
N GLY A 40 -9.33 -4.71 -15.62
CA GLY A 40 -9.65 -4.09 -16.90
C GLY A 40 -10.99 -3.34 -16.93
N LYS A 41 -11.75 -3.30 -15.83
CA LYS A 41 -12.99 -2.53 -15.73
C LYS A 41 -12.66 -1.03 -15.71
N GLN A 42 -13.29 -0.29 -16.62
CA GLN A 42 -13.21 1.16 -16.66
C GLN A 42 -14.33 1.78 -15.84
N THR A 43 -14.03 2.89 -15.15
CA THR A 43 -15.01 3.65 -14.37
C THR A 43 -14.65 5.12 -14.43
N SER A 44 -15.62 5.94 -14.85
CA SER A 44 -15.54 7.40 -14.81
C SER A 44 -16.15 7.88 -13.50
N THR A 45 -15.43 8.67 -12.73
CA THR A 45 -15.85 9.10 -11.40
C THR A 45 -15.18 10.41 -11.02
N ARG A 46 -15.65 10.98 -9.90
CA ARG A 46 -15.11 12.21 -9.33
C ARG A 46 -14.51 11.89 -7.97
N VAL A 47 -13.31 12.39 -7.73
CA VAL A 47 -12.55 12.14 -6.50
C VAL A 47 -12.01 13.42 -5.89
N MET A 48 -11.89 13.41 -4.57
CA MET A 48 -11.23 14.41 -3.76
C MET A 48 -9.76 14.01 -3.62
N PRO A 49 -8.81 14.59 -4.38
CA PRO A 49 -7.40 14.26 -4.26
C PRO A 49 -6.81 14.73 -2.92
N LEU A 50 -6.16 13.84 -2.18
CA LEU A 50 -5.67 14.10 -0.82
C LEU A 50 -4.15 14.07 -0.68
N GLY A 51 -3.45 13.36 -1.57
CA GLY A 51 -2.00 13.31 -1.61
C GLY A 51 -1.45 12.36 -2.66
N LEU A 52 -0.17 12.56 -3.02
CA LEU A 52 0.59 11.61 -3.84
C LEU A 52 1.56 10.84 -2.96
N ALA A 53 1.65 9.53 -3.20
CA ALA A 53 2.64 8.67 -2.58
C ALA A 53 3.39 7.87 -3.65
N GLN A 54 4.66 7.60 -3.37
CA GLN A 54 5.51 6.79 -4.24
C GLN A 54 5.86 5.49 -3.54
N GLN A 55 5.47 4.37 -4.17
CA GLN A 55 5.78 3.02 -3.72
C GLN A 55 6.68 2.35 -4.76
N GLY A 56 7.98 2.32 -4.47
CA GLY A 56 9.00 1.89 -5.43
C GLY A 56 8.90 2.72 -6.72
N PRO A 57 8.72 2.09 -7.90
CA PRO A 57 8.65 2.82 -9.16
C PRO A 57 7.22 3.26 -9.51
N ARG A 58 6.20 2.95 -8.68
CA ARG A 58 4.79 3.26 -8.94
C ARG A 58 4.35 4.47 -8.10
N MET A 59 3.50 5.29 -8.69
CA MET A 59 2.90 6.46 -8.02
C MET A 59 1.40 6.25 -7.81
N TYR A 60 0.92 6.66 -6.64
CA TYR A 60 -0.47 6.53 -6.22
C TYR A 60 -1.04 7.87 -5.79
N LEU A 61 -2.27 8.14 -6.20
CA LEU A 61 -3.10 9.21 -5.69
C LEU A 61 -3.97 8.64 -4.57
N VAL A 62 -3.81 9.16 -3.36
CA VAL A 62 -4.76 8.93 -2.28
C VAL A 62 -5.91 9.92 -2.44
N CYS A 63 -7.13 9.42 -2.44
CA CYS A 63 -8.32 10.23 -2.64
C CYS A 63 -9.56 9.64 -1.96
N ARG A 64 -10.57 10.48 -1.70
CA ARG A 64 -11.92 10.02 -1.36
C ARG A 64 -12.80 10.09 -2.60
N PHE A 65 -13.63 9.08 -2.82
CA PHE A 65 -14.59 9.10 -3.93
C PHE A 65 -15.79 9.97 -3.55
N ASP A 66 -16.40 10.63 -4.54
CA ASP A 66 -17.63 11.38 -4.31
C ASP A 66 -18.73 10.48 -3.71
N GLY A 67 -19.34 10.93 -2.62
CA GLY A 67 -20.31 10.17 -1.84
C GLY A 67 -19.73 9.12 -0.86
N TYR A 68 -18.40 9.05 -0.71
CA TYR A 68 -17.73 8.16 0.24
C TYR A 68 -16.80 8.93 1.19
N ASP A 69 -16.71 8.48 2.43
CA ASP A 69 -15.84 9.04 3.47
C ASP A 69 -14.52 8.29 3.62
N ASN A 70 -14.37 7.14 2.95
CA ASN A 70 -13.18 6.31 3.03
C ASN A 70 -12.11 6.66 1.99
N GLU A 71 -10.84 6.67 2.40
CA GLU A 71 -9.70 6.86 1.52
C GLU A 71 -9.45 5.63 0.64
N ARG A 72 -9.02 5.89 -0.59
CA ARG A 72 -8.60 4.87 -1.56
C ARG A 72 -7.38 5.33 -2.33
N SER A 73 -6.58 4.37 -2.78
CA SER A 73 -5.37 4.61 -3.56
C SER A 73 -5.59 4.28 -5.04
N LEU A 74 -5.45 5.26 -5.93
CA LEU A 74 -5.49 5.09 -7.38
C LEU A 74 -4.07 5.11 -7.94
N ALA A 75 -3.66 4.03 -8.61
CA ALA A 75 -2.39 4.02 -9.32
C ALA A 75 -2.42 4.98 -10.53
N LEU A 76 -1.52 5.96 -10.60
CA LEU A 76 -1.57 7.03 -11.63
C LEU A 76 -1.48 6.47 -13.06
N HIS A 77 -0.63 5.46 -13.28
CA HIS A 77 -0.47 4.82 -14.59
C HIS A 77 -1.73 4.07 -15.09
N ARG A 78 -2.77 3.96 -14.26
CA ARG A 78 -4.07 3.36 -14.59
C ARG A 78 -5.17 4.40 -14.81
N ILE A 79 -4.89 5.68 -14.58
CA ILE A 79 -5.77 6.79 -14.93
C ILE A 79 -5.62 7.03 -16.43
N LEU A 80 -6.70 6.84 -17.17
CA LEU A 80 -6.76 7.02 -18.62
C LEU A 80 -6.92 8.49 -19.00
N SER A 81 -7.65 9.26 -18.19
CA SER A 81 -7.83 10.69 -18.33
C SER A 81 -8.05 11.31 -16.95
N ALA A 82 -7.60 12.55 -16.76
CA ALA A 82 -7.84 13.32 -15.55
C ALA A 82 -8.16 14.77 -15.92
N ARG A 83 -9.06 15.39 -15.18
CA ARG A 83 -9.41 16.80 -15.35
C ARG A 83 -9.67 17.44 -13.99
N ALA A 84 -8.88 18.45 -13.65
CA ALA A 84 -9.14 19.28 -12.48
C ALA A 84 -10.43 20.09 -12.72
N SER A 85 -11.36 19.98 -11.78
CA SER A 85 -12.59 20.76 -11.77
C SER A 85 -12.31 22.18 -11.27
N THR A 86 -13.25 23.09 -11.51
CA THR A 86 -13.26 24.41 -10.86
C THR A 86 -13.84 24.35 -9.44
N LEU A 87 -14.51 23.25 -9.10
CA LEU A 87 -15.09 23.03 -7.78
C LEU A 87 -14.00 22.66 -6.77
N THR A 88 -13.93 23.41 -5.68
CA THR A 88 -13.04 23.12 -4.55
C THR A 88 -13.73 22.25 -3.50
N PHE A 89 -12.94 21.72 -2.57
CA PHE A 89 -13.43 21.03 -1.39
C PHE A 89 -12.63 21.45 -0.14
N GLU A 90 -13.23 21.24 1.04
CA GLU A 90 -12.49 21.33 2.29
C GLU A 90 -11.76 20.02 2.54
N ARG A 91 -10.44 20.11 2.76
CA ARG A 91 -9.63 18.92 3.03
C ARG A 91 -10.06 18.30 4.36
N PRO A 92 -10.27 16.97 4.43
CA PRO A 92 -10.59 16.29 5.67
C PRO A 92 -9.51 16.52 6.73
N LYS A 93 -9.91 16.99 7.93
CA LYS A 93 -8.97 17.35 9.01
C LYS A 93 -8.34 16.12 9.67
N ASP A 94 -9.05 15.01 9.58
CA ASP A 94 -8.72 13.67 10.06
C ASP A 94 -7.73 12.95 9.12
N PHE A 95 -7.56 13.41 7.88
CA PHE A 95 -6.65 12.76 6.94
C PHE A 95 -5.19 13.18 7.15
N ASN A 96 -4.32 12.18 7.34
CA ASN A 96 -2.88 12.36 7.35
C ASN A 96 -2.22 11.34 6.40
N LEU A 97 -1.56 11.83 5.35
CA LEU A 97 -0.92 10.97 4.35
C LEU A 97 0.20 10.09 4.94
N LYS A 98 0.94 10.60 5.94
CA LYS A 98 1.98 9.83 6.61
C LYS A 98 1.36 8.69 7.43
N GLN A 99 0.30 8.98 8.18
CA GLN A 99 -0.44 7.95 8.92
C GLN A 99 -1.00 6.88 7.95
N TYR A 100 -1.58 7.32 6.82
CA TYR A 100 -2.11 6.42 5.79
C TYR A 100 -1.03 5.52 5.16
N ASP A 101 0.20 6.01 5.01
CA ASP A 101 1.36 5.21 4.60
C ASP A 101 1.83 4.25 5.71
N ASP A 102 1.98 4.75 6.94
CA ASP A 102 2.39 3.99 8.12
C ASP A 102 1.42 2.80 8.41
N ASP A 103 0.13 2.98 8.11
CA ASP A 103 -0.93 1.97 8.27
C ASP A 103 -0.92 0.92 7.13
N GLY A 104 -0.02 1.06 6.14
CA GLY A 104 0.22 0.06 5.12
C GLY A 104 -0.84 -0.01 4.02
N HIS A 105 -1.66 1.04 3.84
CA HIS A 105 -2.70 1.08 2.80
C HIS A 105 -2.15 1.03 1.36
N PHE A 106 -0.85 1.25 1.16
CA PHE A 106 -0.19 1.01 -0.14
C PHE A 106 0.26 -0.45 -0.33
N GLY A 107 0.23 -1.27 0.71
CA GLY A 107 0.57 -2.69 0.68
C GLY A 107 -0.43 -3.59 -0.06
N TYR A 108 -1.49 -3.01 -0.64
CA TYR A 108 -2.69 -3.74 -1.11
C TYR A 108 -3.40 -4.51 0.03
N GLY A 109 -3.43 -3.90 1.22
CA GLY A 109 -4.33 -4.23 2.32
C GLY A 109 -5.28 -3.06 2.57
N ASP A 110 -6.33 -3.27 3.35
CA ASP A 110 -7.25 -2.23 3.83
C ASP A 110 -6.77 -1.55 5.12
N GLY A 111 -5.50 -1.79 5.52
CA GLY A 111 -4.93 -1.31 6.79
C GLY A 111 -5.28 -2.20 7.98
N GLN A 112 -6.05 -3.28 7.79
CA GLN A 112 -6.34 -4.25 8.84
C GLN A 112 -5.03 -4.86 9.36
N ARG A 113 -4.83 -4.78 10.67
CA ARG A 113 -3.69 -5.40 11.34
C ARG A 113 -4.08 -6.75 11.89
N VAL A 114 -3.25 -7.75 11.65
CA VAL A 114 -3.43 -9.13 12.10
C VAL A 114 -2.24 -9.55 12.95
N ARG A 115 -2.49 -10.40 13.94
CA ARG A 115 -1.43 -11.07 14.69
C ARG A 115 -0.98 -12.27 13.86
N LEU A 116 0.23 -12.19 13.31
CA LEU A 116 0.85 -13.23 12.51
C LEU A 116 1.78 -14.07 13.41
N SER A 117 1.68 -15.39 13.29
CA SER A 117 2.63 -16.34 13.89
C SER A 117 3.09 -17.35 12.84
N PHE A 118 4.38 -17.66 12.79
CA PHE A 118 4.92 -18.70 11.90
C PHE A 118 6.25 -19.24 12.43
N ARG A 119 6.65 -20.40 11.89
CA ARG A 119 7.98 -20.98 12.09
C ARG A 119 8.81 -20.85 10.84
N ILE A 120 10.08 -20.52 11.00
CA ILE A 120 11.03 -20.37 9.89
C ILE A 120 12.37 -21.01 10.25
N GLU A 121 12.98 -21.73 9.31
CA GLU A 121 14.32 -22.30 9.48
C GLU A 121 15.34 -21.22 9.86
N LYS A 122 16.35 -21.56 10.68
CA LYS A 122 17.29 -20.55 11.21
C LYS A 122 18.01 -19.76 10.13
N GLU A 123 18.48 -20.42 9.08
CA GLU A 123 19.20 -19.75 7.98
C GLU A 123 18.29 -18.75 7.24
N ALA A 124 17.05 -19.14 6.95
CA ALA A 124 16.09 -18.28 6.27
C ALA A 124 15.58 -17.12 7.16
N GLY A 125 15.43 -17.36 8.47
CA GLY A 125 14.85 -16.43 9.43
C GLY A 125 15.83 -15.51 10.15
N LEU A 126 17.15 -15.70 10.00
CA LEU A 126 18.18 -14.97 10.76
C LEU A 126 18.01 -13.45 10.70
N HIS A 127 17.71 -12.94 9.50
CA HIS A 127 17.52 -11.50 9.27
C HIS A 127 16.39 -10.88 10.11
N LEU A 128 15.41 -11.67 10.56
CA LEU A 128 14.30 -11.20 11.39
C LEU A 128 14.71 -10.92 12.84
N LEU A 129 15.86 -11.43 13.30
CA LEU A 129 16.41 -11.07 14.61
C LEU A 129 16.98 -9.66 14.62
N GLU A 130 17.53 -9.23 13.48
CA GLU A 130 18.17 -7.92 13.31
C GLU A 130 17.18 -6.87 12.78
N SER A 131 16.26 -7.28 11.91
CA SER A 131 15.26 -6.45 11.26
C SER A 131 13.85 -7.02 11.50
N PRO A 132 13.23 -6.71 12.66
CA PRO A 132 11.93 -7.26 13.02
C PRO A 132 10.81 -6.72 12.12
N LEU A 133 9.78 -7.53 11.92
CA LEU A 133 8.58 -7.19 11.14
C LEU A 133 7.76 -6.05 11.77
N SER A 134 7.78 -5.94 13.09
CA SER A 134 7.08 -4.92 13.85
C SER A 134 7.75 -4.69 15.22
N ALA A 135 7.43 -3.57 15.87
CA ALA A 135 7.97 -3.22 17.18
C ALA A 135 7.56 -4.21 18.30
N ASP A 136 6.45 -4.92 18.12
CA ASP A 136 5.95 -5.93 19.06
C ASP A 136 6.36 -7.36 18.66
N GLN A 137 7.33 -7.51 17.74
CA GLN A 137 7.82 -8.82 17.34
C GLN A 137 8.46 -9.55 18.54
N THR A 138 8.03 -10.79 18.74
CA THR A 138 8.66 -11.72 19.69
C THR A 138 9.23 -12.90 18.93
N VAL A 139 10.35 -13.43 19.42
CA VAL A 139 11.03 -14.59 18.84
C VAL A 139 11.24 -15.64 19.92
N VAL A 140 10.86 -16.87 19.62
CA VAL A 140 11.25 -18.05 20.40
C VAL A 140 12.22 -18.86 19.54
N GLU A 141 13.45 -19.00 20.03
CA GLU A 141 14.45 -19.83 19.39
C GLU A 141 14.24 -21.30 19.74
N LEU A 142 14.06 -22.13 18.72
CA LEU A 142 13.99 -23.58 18.81
C LEU A 142 15.33 -24.18 18.33
N GLU A 143 15.45 -25.50 18.37
CA GLU A 143 16.68 -26.19 17.93
C GLU A 143 17.02 -25.87 16.46
N ASP A 144 16.05 -26.07 15.56
CA ASP A 144 16.26 -25.95 14.10
C ASP A 144 15.54 -24.75 13.46
N ALA A 145 14.78 -23.96 14.23
CA ALA A 145 13.93 -22.91 13.69
C ALA A 145 13.73 -21.75 14.67
N TYR A 146 13.17 -20.65 14.17
CA TYR A 146 12.60 -19.58 14.96
C TYR A 146 11.07 -19.63 14.87
N GLU A 147 10.40 -19.45 15.99
CA GLU A 147 8.97 -19.13 16.03
C GLU A 147 8.83 -17.62 16.20
N ILE A 148 8.27 -16.96 15.18
CA ILE A 148 8.11 -15.51 15.11
C ILE A 148 6.65 -15.18 15.34
N THR A 149 6.38 -14.17 16.17
CA THR A 149 5.05 -13.58 16.31
C THR A 149 5.15 -12.06 16.21
N ALA A 150 4.30 -11.43 15.40
CA ALA A 150 4.31 -10.00 15.15
C ALA A 150 2.92 -9.47 14.76
N THR A 151 2.64 -8.19 15.03
CA THR A 151 1.42 -7.52 14.54
C THR A 151 1.71 -6.72 13.26
N VAL A 152 1.23 -7.25 12.14
CA VAL A 152 1.53 -6.77 10.78
C VAL A 152 0.26 -6.39 10.02
N VAL A 153 0.40 -5.61 8.95
CA VAL A 153 -0.71 -5.26 8.05
C VAL A 153 -1.03 -6.47 7.16
N ASP A 154 -2.28 -6.94 7.21
CA ASP A 154 -2.76 -7.99 6.30
C ASP A 154 -2.80 -7.42 4.88
N SER A 155 -1.92 -7.93 4.04
CA SER A 155 -1.66 -7.34 2.73
C SER A 155 -1.14 -8.38 1.76
N ALA A 156 -1.41 -8.17 0.47
CA ALA A 156 -0.87 -9.05 -0.57
C ALA A 156 0.67 -9.09 -0.57
N ILE A 157 1.33 -7.99 -0.17
CA ILE A 157 2.79 -7.94 -0.03
C ILE A 157 3.27 -8.89 1.07
N LEU A 158 2.61 -8.89 2.23
CA LEU A 158 2.94 -9.83 3.31
C LEU A 158 2.75 -11.27 2.83
N GLU A 159 1.64 -11.58 2.17
CA GLU A 159 1.39 -12.92 1.64
C GLU A 159 2.47 -13.36 0.62
N TRP A 160 2.90 -12.47 -0.28
CA TRP A 160 3.97 -12.78 -1.24
C TRP A 160 5.32 -12.95 -0.57
N TRP A 161 5.63 -12.12 0.43
CA TRP A 161 6.85 -12.22 1.21
C TRP A 161 6.92 -13.57 1.94
N LEU A 162 5.85 -13.97 2.62
CA LEU A 162 5.75 -15.27 3.27
C LEU A 162 5.91 -16.43 2.28
N ARG A 163 5.24 -16.36 1.12
CA ARG A 163 5.38 -17.38 0.06
C ARG A 163 6.80 -17.43 -0.52
N GLY A 164 7.55 -16.32 -0.48
CA GLY A 164 8.92 -16.24 -0.97
C GLY A 164 9.90 -17.17 -0.24
N PHE A 165 9.58 -17.59 0.99
CA PHE A 165 10.40 -18.54 1.76
C PHE A 165 10.18 -20.01 1.37
N GLY A 166 9.17 -20.32 0.55
CA GLY A 166 8.93 -21.69 0.08
C GLY A 166 8.74 -22.69 1.24
N GLU A 167 9.55 -23.75 1.26
CA GLU A 167 9.47 -24.81 2.27
C GLU A 167 10.14 -24.45 3.61
N SER A 168 10.98 -23.40 3.64
CA SER A 168 11.68 -22.97 4.85
C SER A 168 10.77 -22.27 5.87
N ILE A 169 9.51 -22.05 5.54
CA ILE A 169 8.49 -21.47 6.42
C ILE A 169 7.32 -22.44 6.60
N SER A 170 6.81 -22.54 7.83
CA SER A 170 5.70 -23.43 8.16
C SER A 170 4.85 -22.88 9.30
N GLY A 171 3.69 -23.51 9.56
CA GLY A 171 2.85 -23.17 10.71
C GLY A 171 2.32 -21.73 10.71
N ILE A 172 2.06 -21.17 9.52
CA ILE A 172 1.56 -19.80 9.37
C ILE A 172 0.13 -19.70 9.91
N ILE A 173 -0.08 -18.87 10.92
CA ILE A 173 -1.36 -18.63 11.58
C ILE A 173 -1.63 -17.12 11.60
N TYR A 174 -2.84 -16.73 11.25
CA TYR A 174 -3.36 -15.36 11.36
C TYR A 174 -4.45 -15.33 12.43
N VAL A 175 -4.35 -14.43 13.41
CA VAL A 175 -5.41 -14.18 14.40
C VAL A 175 -5.98 -12.79 14.16
N GLY A 176 -7.32 -12.71 14.08
CA GLY A 176 -8.05 -11.46 13.80
C GLY A 176 -8.32 -11.19 12.33
N ARG A 177 -8.21 -12.21 11.46
CA ARG A 177 -8.67 -12.20 10.07
C ARG A 177 -10.14 -12.64 9.99
#